data_AF-A0A7J2LZB6-F1
#
_entry.id   AF-A0A7J2LZB6-F1
#
_cell.length_a   1.000
_cell.length_b   1.000
_cell.length_c   1.000
_cell.angle_alpha   90.00
_cell.angle_beta   90.00
_cell.angle_gamma   90.00
#
_symmetry.space_group_name_H-M   'P 1'
#
loop_
_entity.id
_entity.type
_entity.pdbx_description
1 polymer ?
#
loop_
_entity_poly.entity_id
_entity_poly.type
_entity_poly.pdbx_seq_one_letter_code
_entity_poly.pdbx_strand_id
1 'polypeptide(L)'
;LSPGSVLLAELPFGDVRLVSTHSLPLDLFVDLLKSELGELRVILIGIQAAKIDIGSELSPEVSKSVSYVVELLERVLQKTRFSNL
;
A
#
# COMPACT_ATOMS: atom_id res chain seq x y z
N LEU A 1 -3.50 -5.80 -13.86
CA LEU A 1 -4.55 -6.01 -12.84
C LEU A 1 -5.78 -5.21 -13.25
N SER A 2 -7.00 -5.63 -12.89
CA SER A 2 -8.21 -4.82 -13.14
C SER A 2 -8.31 -3.70 -12.09
N PRO A 3 -8.99 -2.57 -12.40
CA PRO A 3 -9.22 -1.53 -11.41
C PRO A 3 -9.85 -2.06 -10.11
N GLY A 4 -9.36 -1.58 -8.97
CA GLY A 4 -9.76 -2.05 -7.64
C GLY A 4 -9.06 -3.33 -7.17
N SER A 5 -8.27 -4.01 -8.02
CA SER A 5 -7.47 -5.16 -7.55
C SER A 5 -6.54 -4.73 -6.41
N VAL A 6 -6.56 -5.48 -5.31
CA VAL A 6 -5.65 -5.28 -4.17
C VAL A 6 -4.46 -6.23 -4.31
N LEU A 7 -3.25 -5.71 -4.13
CA LEU A 7 -2.00 -6.46 -4.17
C LEU A 7 -1.30 -6.33 -2.82
N LEU A 8 -0.72 -7.43 -2.34
CA LEU A 8 0.28 -7.43 -1.27
C LEU A 8 1.63 -7.78 -1.89
N ALA A 9 2.65 -6.99 -1.59
CA ALA A 9 4.02 -7.25 -2.02
C ALA A 9 4.99 -7.09 -0.85
N GLU A 10 6.03 -7.92 -0.84
CA GLU A 10 7.18 -7.79 0.06
C GLU A 10 8.41 -7.36 -0.76
N LEU A 11 9.50 -6.99 -0.08
CA LEU A 11 10.74 -6.59 -0.76
C LEU A 11 11.41 -7.79 -1.47
N PRO A 12 12.08 -7.56 -2.61
CA PRO A 12 12.06 -6.33 -3.41
C PRO A 12 10.71 -6.19 -4.14
N PHE A 13 10.18 -4.96 -4.28
CA PHE A 13 8.83 -4.76 -4.82
C PHE A 13 8.72 -5.03 -6.34
N GLY A 14 9.83 -5.34 -7.01
CA GLY A 14 9.88 -5.79 -8.41
C GLY A 14 9.40 -4.74 -9.43
N ASP A 15 9.03 -5.20 -10.63
CA ASP A 15 8.53 -4.36 -11.74
C ASP A 15 7.13 -3.78 -11.52
N VAL A 16 6.63 -3.72 -10.28
CA VAL A 16 5.43 -2.94 -9.98
C VAL A 16 5.75 -1.51 -10.38
N ARG A 17 5.23 -1.08 -11.53
CA ARG A 17 5.31 0.31 -12.02
C ARG A 17 4.48 1.17 -11.08
N LEU A 18 5.07 1.46 -9.92
CA LEU A 18 4.55 2.40 -8.97
C LEU A 18 4.54 3.74 -9.66
N VAL A 19 3.35 4.26 -9.91
CA VAL A 19 3.16 5.63 -10.38
C VAL A 19 3.44 6.52 -9.18
N SER A 20 4.72 6.71 -8.85
CA SER A 20 5.17 7.74 -7.93
C SER A 20 5.48 8.99 -8.73
N THR A 21 4.86 10.10 -8.36
CA THR A 21 5.13 11.42 -8.96
C THR A 21 6.46 12.03 -8.51
N HIS A 22 7.15 11.38 -7.58
CA HIS A 22 8.53 11.69 -7.18
C HIS A 22 9.40 10.48 -7.47
N SER A 23 10.41 10.67 -8.31
CA SER A 23 11.27 9.68 -8.98
C SER A 23 12.12 8.78 -8.08
N LEU A 24 11.82 8.73 -6.77
CA LEU A 24 12.53 7.87 -5.83
C LEU A 24 11.95 6.45 -5.89
N PRO A 25 12.75 5.43 -6.23
CA PRO A 25 12.31 4.04 -6.13
C PRO A 25 11.90 3.73 -4.69
N LEU A 26 10.75 3.08 -4.50
CA LEU A 26 10.24 2.75 -3.17
C LEU A 26 11.22 1.82 -2.42
N ASP A 27 11.92 0.94 -3.15
CA ASP A 27 12.97 0.09 -2.57
C ASP A 27 14.06 0.93 -1.90
N LEU A 28 14.51 2.03 -2.53
CA LEU A 28 15.52 2.93 -1.96
C LEU A 28 15.00 3.64 -0.69
N PHE A 29 13.73 4.06 -0.70
CA PHE A 29 13.11 4.64 0.50
C PHE A 29 13.09 3.65 1.66
N VAL A 30 12.80 2.39 1.38
CA VAL A 30 12.79 1.33 2.40
C VAL A 30 14.20 1.02 2.89
N ASP A 31 15.21 1.01 2.02
CA ASP A 31 16.61 0.83 2.41
C ASP A 31 17.07 1.95 3.37
N LEU A 32 16.66 3.20 3.11
CA LEU A 32 16.91 4.32 4.01
C LEU A 32 16.22 4.15 5.37
N LEU A 33 14.96 3.70 5.40
CA LEU A 33 14.27 3.44 6.66
C LEU A 33 14.97 2.35 7.47
N LYS A 34 15.47 1.30 6.82
CA LYS A 34 16.22 0.23 7.48
C LYS A 34 17.56 0.69 8.01
N SER A 35 18.26 1.60 7.32
CA SER A 35 19.53 2.13 7.83
C SER A 35 19.36 2.96 9.10
N GLU A 36 18.26 3.69 9.23
CA GLU A 36 17.99 4.56 10.38
C GLU A 36 17.32 3.83 11.56
N LEU A 37 16.48 2.83 11.28
CA LEU A 37 15.62 2.19 12.29
C LEU A 37 15.98 0.71 12.57
N GLY A 38 16.93 0.15 11.82
CA GLY A 38 17.33 -1.26 11.91
C GLY A 38 16.44 -2.21 11.08
N GLU A 39 16.37 -3.47 11.49
CA GLU A 39 15.61 -4.49 10.76
C GLU A 39 14.10 -4.21 10.79
N LEU A 40 13.54 -3.88 9.63
CA LEU A 40 12.12 -3.63 9.43
C LEU A 40 11.51 -4.68 8.49
N ARG A 41 10.39 -5.27 8.92
CA ARG A 41 9.51 -5.99 8.00
C ARG A 41 8.62 -4.98 7.29
N VAL A 42 8.73 -4.91 5.97
CA VAL A 42 7.96 -3.99 5.14
C VAL A 42 7.04 -4.76 4.21
N ILE A 43 5.77 -4.38 4.20
CA ILE A 43 4.73 -4.93 3.33
C ILE A 43 4.09 -3.76 2.59
N LEU A 44 4.03 -3.87 1.27
CA LEU A 44 3.34 -2.92 0.41
C LEU A 44 1.91 -3.41 0.14
N ILE A 45 0.93 -2.54 0.37
CA ILE A 45 -0.46 -2.75 -0.02
C ILE A 45 -0.76 -1.83 -1.20
N GLY A 46 -0.96 -2.40 -2.38
CA GLY A 46 -1.30 -1.67 -3.60
C GLY A 46 -2.77 -1.82 -3.98
N ILE A 47 -3.36 -0.77 -4.54
CA ILE A 47 -4.69 -0.82 -5.18
C ILE A 47 -4.55 -0.35 -6.62
N GLN A 48 -4.97 -1.17 -7.57
CA GLN A 48 -4.90 -0.82 -8.99
C GLN A 48 -5.89 0.31 -9.33
N ALA A 49 -5.38 1.48 -9.68
CA ALA A 49 -6.18 2.60 -10.13
C ALA A 49 -6.85 2.33 -11.50
N ALA A 50 -8.03 2.91 -11.72
CA ALA A 50 -8.68 2.93 -13.04
C ALA A 50 -8.11 4.03 -13.95
N LYS A 51 -7.81 5.19 -13.37
CA LYS A 51 -7.28 6.40 -14.02
C LYS A 51 -6.32 7.09 -13.06
N ILE A 52 -5.35 7.83 -13.60
CA ILE A 52 -4.33 8.56 -12.82
C ILE A 52 -4.27 10.04 -13.21
N ASP A 53 -5.30 10.53 -13.91
CA ASP A 53 -5.36 11.91 -14.38
C ASP A 53 -5.53 12.88 -13.20
N ILE A 54 -4.85 14.02 -13.25
CA ILE A 54 -4.96 15.04 -12.21
C ILE A 54 -6.40 15.55 -12.13
N GLY A 55 -6.95 15.65 -10.91
CA GLY A 55 -8.32 16.10 -10.67
C GLY A 55 -9.39 15.03 -10.93
N SER A 56 -8.99 13.80 -11.29
CA SER A 56 -9.93 12.69 -11.40
C SER A 56 -10.34 12.17 -10.01
N GLU A 57 -11.62 11.84 -9.86
CA GLU A 57 -12.13 11.17 -8.66
C GLU A 57 -11.79 9.67 -8.68
N LEU A 58 -11.87 9.03 -7.51
CA LEU A 58 -11.75 7.58 -7.43
C LEU A 58 -12.91 6.92 -8.17
N SER A 59 -12.59 6.02 -9.09
CA SER A 59 -13.59 5.16 -9.71
C SER A 59 -14.31 4.30 -8.64
N PRO A 60 -15.59 3.92 -8.85
CA PRO A 60 -16.35 3.12 -7.88
C PRO A 60 -15.65 1.83 -7.42
N GLU A 61 -14.94 1.14 -8.33
CA GLU A 61 -14.21 -0.09 -8.06
C GLU A 61 -13.04 0.13 -7.10
N VAL A 62 -12.32 1.23 -7.30
CA VAL A 62 -11.20 1.64 -6.44
C VAL A 62 -11.73 2.10 -5.08
N SER A 63 -12.78 2.92 -5.05
CA SER A 63 -13.40 3.39 -3.81
C SER A 63 -13.86 2.22 -2.93
N LYS A 64 -14.55 1.24 -3.52
CA LYS A 64 -14.95 0.00 -2.83
C LYS A 64 -13.77 -0.76 -2.23
N SER A 65 -12.66 -0.82 -2.98
CA SER A 65 -11.47 -1.55 -2.56
C SER A 65 -10.71 -0.83 -1.44
N VAL A 66 -10.68 0.50 -1.48
CA VAL A 66 -10.17 1.33 -0.37
C VAL A 66 -10.98 1.07 0.90
N SER A 67 -12.31 1.15 0.84
CA SER A 67 -13.18 0.88 1.99
C SER A 67 -12.94 -0.51 2.57
N TYR A 68 -12.84 -1.53 1.70
CA TYR A 68 -12.54 -2.90 2.12
C TYR A 68 -11.19 -3.01 2.85
N VAL A 69 -10.12 -2.38 2.33
CA VAL A 69 -8.80 -2.40 2.94
C VAL A 69 -8.82 -1.67 4.30
N VAL A 70 -9.48 -0.52 4.39
CA VAL A 70 -9.63 0.23 5.64
C VAL A 70 -10.32 -0.62 6.70
N GLU A 71 -11.48 -1.21 6.40
CA GLU A 71 -12.20 -2.08 7.34
C GLU A 71 -11.36 -3.27 7.81
N LEU A 72 -10.57 -3.85 6.92
CA LEU A 72 -9.69 -4.97 7.25
C LEU A 72 -8.57 -4.52 8.20
N LEU A 73 -7.93 -3.38 7.94
CA LEU A 73 -6.89 -2.82 8.80
C LEU A 73 -7.47 -2.45 10.18
N GLU A 74 -8.64 -1.84 10.24
CA GLU A 74 -9.30 -1.52 11.51
C GLU A 74 -9.56 -2.78 12.35
N ARG A 75 -10.08 -3.85 11.74
CA ARG A 75 -10.33 -5.12 12.43
C ARG A 75 -9.05 -5.75 12.98
N VAL A 76 -7.98 -5.74 12.18
CA VAL A 76 -6.68 -6.30 12.59
C VAL A 76 -6.08 -5.47 13.71
N LEU A 77 -6.04 -4.15 13.58
CA LEU A 77 -5.44 -3.25 14.57
C LEU A 77 -6.22 -3.21 15.88
N GLN A 78 -7.55 -3.28 15.84
CA GLN A 78 -8.38 -3.42 17.04
C GLN A 78 -8.08 -4.74 17.76
N LYS A 79 -8.00 -5.87 17.05
CA LYS A 79 -7.61 -7.16 17.65
C LYS A 79 -6.24 -7.11 18.32
N THR A 80 -5.26 -6.46 17.70
CA THR A 80 -3.92 -6.34 18.28
C THR A 80 -3.92 -5.52 19.57
N ARG A 81 -4.78 -4.49 19.68
CA ARG A 81 -4.92 -3.68 20.91
C ARG A 81 -5.43 -4.48 22.11
N PHE A 82 -6.21 -5.55 21.89
CA PHE A 82 -6.71 -6.43 22.95
C PHE A 82 -5.84 -7.66 23.21
N SER A 83 -4.85 -7.94 22.35
CA SER A 83 -3.96 -9.11 22.49
C SER A 83 -2.69 -8.80 23.30
N ASN A 84 -2.45 -7.52 23.62
CA ASN A 84 -1.31 -7.04 24.40
C ASN A 84 -1.70 -6.59 25.82
N LEU A 85 -2.85 -7.05 26.33
CA LEU A 85 -3.31 -6.95 27.71
C LEU A 85 -3.46 -8.36 28.29
#